data_AF-A0A4V0X563-F1
#
_entry.id   AF-A0A4V0X563-F1
#
_cell.length_a   1.000
_cell.length_b   1.000
_cell.length_c   1.000
_cell.angle_alpha   90.00
_cell.angle_beta   90.00
_cell.angle_gamma   90.00
#
_symmetry.space_group_name_H-M   'P 1'
#
loop_
_entity.id
_entity.type
_entity.pdbx_description
1 polymer ?
#
loop_
_entity_poly.entity_id
_entity_poly.type
_entity_poly.pdbx_seq_one_letter_code
_entity_poly.pdbx_strand_id
1 'polypeptide(L)'
;MNTMKLIFNLLLVSVFFNSNTLSGQWVNGVYEKTEKNDTSTQTSRLMIKDSYLILTTFNYAPASFNNTVGGILATEGKNFTVNLEFNSAMAKDSLKTLKGTFQLKGNRCMVVFDNGKKLDLEKVTMEDQNFEGAFLMAGRVTDQGESRRRIDVPRITMKMLLDGHFQWIAFNKETFEFSGTGGGKYIADNTGAYIEQIEFFSRNSARVGAKLPFKYNIKGNDWFHQGNSSSGEPMHEIWTKRMN
;
A
#
# COMPACT_ATOMS: atom_id res chain seq x y z
N MET A 1 71.68 -2.92 -44.71
CA MET A 1 70.41 -3.18 -45.42
C MET A 1 69.96 -4.58 -45.02
N ASN A 2 68.85 -4.86 -44.34
CA ASN A 2 67.73 -4.08 -43.84
C ASN A 2 67.29 -4.67 -42.49
N THR A 3 66.97 -3.81 -41.54
CA THR A 3 66.46 -4.13 -40.21
C THR A 3 64.98 -4.48 -40.28
N MET A 4 64.60 -5.67 -39.81
CA MET A 4 63.21 -6.11 -39.73
C MET A 4 62.62 -5.63 -38.40
N LYS A 5 61.74 -4.61 -38.45
CA LYS A 5 60.99 -4.11 -37.29
C LYS A 5 59.80 -5.03 -37.01
N LEU A 6 59.81 -5.69 -35.85
CA LEU A 6 58.66 -6.41 -35.31
C LEU A 6 57.69 -5.37 -34.71
N ILE A 7 56.53 -5.14 -35.33
CA ILE A 7 55.49 -4.28 -34.79
C ILE A 7 54.55 -5.15 -33.95
N PHE A 8 54.61 -4.97 -32.63
CA PHE A 8 53.72 -5.61 -31.67
C PHE A 8 52.45 -4.76 -31.55
N ASN A 9 51.37 -5.14 -32.24
CA ASN A 9 50.07 -4.51 -32.06
C ASN A 9 49.42 -5.05 -30.78
N LEU A 10 49.53 -4.26 -29.70
CA LEU A 10 48.81 -4.51 -28.45
C LEU A 10 47.35 -4.05 -28.65
N LEU A 11 46.46 -4.99 -28.96
CA LEU A 11 45.02 -4.71 -29.03
C LEU A 11 44.50 -4.56 -27.59
N LEU A 12 44.37 -3.33 -27.10
CA LEU A 12 43.75 -3.03 -25.82
C LEU A 12 42.23 -3.24 -25.95
N VAL A 13 41.75 -4.45 -25.65
CA VAL A 13 40.32 -4.73 -25.56
C VAL A 13 39.81 -4.06 -24.29
N SER A 14 39.24 -2.87 -24.44
CA SER A 14 38.46 -2.21 -23.39
C SER A 14 37.22 -3.05 -23.09
N VAL A 15 37.31 -3.91 -22.09
CA VAL A 15 36.15 -4.59 -21.50
C VAL A 15 35.34 -3.50 -20.81
N PHE A 16 34.34 -2.97 -21.52
CA PHE A 16 33.29 -2.19 -20.88
C PHE A 16 32.54 -3.13 -19.95
N PHE A 17 32.88 -3.08 -18.66
CA PHE A 17 32.00 -3.59 -17.61
C PHE A 17 30.75 -2.73 -17.66
N ASN A 18 29.74 -3.19 -18.41
CA ASN A 18 28.37 -2.76 -18.23
C ASN A 18 27.98 -3.16 -16.81
N SER A 19 28.12 -2.23 -15.87
CA SER A 19 27.39 -2.30 -14.61
C SER A 19 25.91 -2.17 -15.00
N ASN A 20 25.27 -3.30 -15.29
CA ASN A 20 23.83 -3.41 -15.21
C ASN A 20 23.48 -3.04 -13.77
N THR A 21 23.17 -1.76 -13.54
CA THR A 21 22.44 -1.36 -12.36
C THR A 21 21.14 -2.14 -12.42
N LEU A 22 21.01 -3.18 -11.58
CA LEU A 22 19.72 -3.77 -11.31
C LEU A 22 18.84 -2.62 -10.81
N SER A 23 18.00 -2.08 -11.69
CA SER A 23 16.93 -1.18 -11.31
C SER A 23 16.12 -1.93 -10.26
N GLY A 24 15.99 -1.33 -9.07
CA GLY A 24 15.25 -1.90 -7.94
C GLY A 24 13.89 -2.39 -8.44
N GLN A 25 13.63 -3.68 -8.19
CA GLN A 25 12.46 -4.37 -8.69
C GLN A 25 11.22 -3.73 -8.06
N TRP A 26 10.41 -3.04 -8.87
CA TRP A 26 9.07 -2.63 -8.52
C TRP A 26 8.27 -3.88 -8.19
N VAL A 27 7.85 -4.06 -6.93
CA VAL A 27 7.04 -5.23 -6.60
C VAL A 27 5.75 -4.79 -5.93
N ASN A 28 4.81 -4.46 -6.80
CA ASN A 28 3.42 -4.35 -6.42
C ASN A 28 2.99 -5.68 -5.80
N GLY A 29 2.37 -5.58 -4.64
CA GLY A 29 1.67 -6.70 -4.05
C GLY A 29 1.31 -6.50 -2.60
N VAL A 30 0.57 -7.48 -2.09
CA VAL A 30 0.26 -7.60 -0.67
C VAL A 30 1.06 -8.74 -0.06
N TYR A 31 1.67 -8.47 1.08
CA TYR A 31 2.49 -9.42 1.82
C TYR A 31 2.02 -9.47 3.27
N GLU A 32 1.91 -10.67 3.82
CA GLU A 32 1.41 -10.88 5.17
C GLU A 32 2.28 -11.81 6.00
N LYS A 33 2.21 -11.61 7.31
CA LYS A 33 2.63 -12.58 8.30
C LYS A 33 1.57 -12.63 9.40
N THR A 34 1.08 -13.84 9.68
CA THR A 34 0.14 -14.09 10.76
C THR A 34 0.82 -14.91 11.85
N GLU A 35 0.81 -14.38 13.05
CA GLU A 35 1.41 -14.98 14.24
C GLU A 35 0.34 -15.22 15.28
N LYS A 36 0.20 -16.48 15.68
CA LYS A 36 -0.73 -16.89 16.73
C LYS A 36 0.05 -17.14 18.02
N ASN A 37 -0.37 -16.49 19.09
CA ASN A 37 0.02 -16.83 20.46
C ASN A 37 -1.23 -17.25 21.25
N ASP A 38 -1.06 -17.57 22.54
CA ASP A 38 -2.14 -18.10 23.38
C ASP A 38 -3.33 -17.15 23.53
N THR A 39 -3.12 -15.84 23.33
CA THR A 39 -4.13 -14.80 23.61
C THR A 39 -4.59 -14.04 22.38
N SER A 40 -3.86 -14.12 21.26
CA SER A 40 -4.12 -13.32 20.08
C SER A 40 -3.61 -13.94 18.78
N THR A 41 -4.31 -13.65 17.68
CA THR A 41 -3.84 -13.88 16.31
C THR A 41 -3.53 -12.53 15.67
N GLN A 42 -2.25 -12.18 15.59
CA GLN A 42 -1.76 -10.91 15.04
C GLN A 42 -1.38 -11.09 13.57
N THR A 43 -1.81 -10.15 12.73
CA THR A 43 -1.42 -10.07 11.32
C THR A 43 -0.65 -8.77 11.09
N SER A 44 0.48 -8.85 10.41
CA SER A 44 1.15 -7.70 9.79
C SER A 44 0.95 -7.78 8.28
N ARG A 45 0.35 -6.74 7.69
CA ARG A 45 0.09 -6.61 6.25
C ARG A 45 0.88 -5.45 5.68
N LEU A 46 1.65 -5.74 4.63
CA LEU A 46 2.40 -4.78 3.83
C LEU A 46 1.75 -4.72 2.44
N MET A 47 1.23 -3.56 2.07
CA MET A 47 0.72 -3.29 0.72
C MET A 47 1.67 -2.33 0.03
N ILE A 48 2.18 -2.72 -1.15
CA ILE A 48 3.02 -1.87 -1.99
C ILE A 48 2.30 -1.71 -3.32
N LYS A 49 1.97 -0.48 -3.70
CA LYS A 49 1.40 -0.16 -5.00
C LYS A 49 2.10 1.06 -5.58
N ASP A 50 2.74 0.85 -6.72
CA ASP A 50 3.55 1.82 -7.44
C ASP A 50 4.65 2.39 -6.51
N SER A 51 4.60 3.68 -6.18
CA SER A 51 5.53 4.34 -5.26
C SER A 51 4.90 4.61 -3.89
N TYR A 52 3.91 3.81 -3.47
CA TYR A 52 3.23 3.98 -2.19
C TYR A 52 3.24 2.69 -1.38
N LEU A 53 3.49 2.83 -0.08
CA LEU A 53 3.55 1.72 0.87
C LEU A 53 2.58 1.97 2.02
N ILE A 54 1.86 0.92 2.43
CA ILE A 54 1.12 0.86 3.69
C ILE A 54 1.57 -0.38 4.47
N LEU A 55 1.94 -0.19 5.73
CA LEU A 55 2.17 -1.28 6.67
C LEU A 55 1.18 -1.15 7.82
N THR A 56 0.45 -2.22 8.09
CA THR A 56 -0.56 -2.29 9.15
C THR A 56 -0.39 -3.54 9.98
N THR A 57 -0.52 -3.40 11.30
CA THR A 57 -0.58 -4.53 12.24
C THR A 57 -1.89 -4.48 12.99
N PHE A 58 -2.57 -5.62 13.10
CA PHE A 58 -3.84 -5.78 13.79
C PHE A 58 -3.98 -7.19 14.35
N ASN A 59 -4.81 -7.36 15.37
CA ASN A 59 -5.23 -8.66 15.86
C ASN A 59 -6.62 -8.99 15.29
N TYR A 60 -6.78 -10.20 14.76
CA TYR A 60 -8.07 -10.67 14.25
C TYR A 60 -8.93 -11.27 15.37
N ALA A 61 -8.32 -12.01 16.30
CA ALA A 61 -8.98 -12.66 17.41
C ALA A 61 -8.13 -12.51 18.69
N PRO A 62 -8.59 -11.77 19.72
CA PRO A 62 -9.71 -10.82 19.66
C PRO A 62 -9.41 -9.67 18.69
N ALA A 63 -10.46 -9.11 18.10
CA ALA A 63 -10.35 -8.03 17.13
C ALA A 63 -9.80 -6.74 17.78
N SER A 64 -8.62 -6.30 17.36
CA SER A 64 -8.07 -5.00 17.76
C SER A 64 -7.14 -4.44 16.69
N PHE A 65 -7.18 -3.12 16.51
CA PHE A 65 -6.20 -2.42 15.68
C PHE A 65 -4.95 -2.09 16.51
N ASN A 66 -3.76 -2.28 15.95
CA ASN A 66 -2.51 -2.04 16.69
C ASN A 66 -1.81 -0.79 16.17
N ASN A 67 -1.42 -0.77 14.90
CA ASN A 67 -0.78 0.40 14.28
C ASN A 67 -0.83 0.36 12.75
N THR A 68 -0.69 1.54 12.13
CA THR A 68 -0.40 1.65 10.70
C THR A 68 0.49 2.85 10.39
N VAL A 69 1.34 2.66 9.38
CA VAL A 69 2.24 3.68 8.81
C VAL A 69 2.17 3.57 7.30
N GLY A 70 2.35 4.68 6.59
CA GLY A 70 2.38 4.65 5.14
C GLY A 70 2.75 5.99 4.53
N GLY A 71 3.17 5.93 3.27
CA GLY A 71 3.67 7.09 2.56
C GLY A 71 4.38 6.74 1.26
N ILE A 72 5.13 7.71 0.75
CA ILE A 72 5.80 7.64 -0.55
C ILE A 72 7.08 6.80 -0.40
N LEU A 73 7.13 5.69 -1.15
CA LEU A 73 8.23 4.75 -1.22
C LEU A 73 9.22 5.15 -2.32
N ALA A 74 10.48 5.29 -1.96
CA ALA A 74 11.63 5.36 -2.85
C ALA A 74 12.55 4.16 -2.61
N THR A 75 13.08 3.58 -3.67
CA THR A 75 13.98 2.41 -3.61
C THR A 75 15.27 2.66 -4.35
N GLU A 76 16.38 2.13 -3.81
CA GLU A 76 17.70 2.15 -4.44
C GLU A 76 18.38 0.80 -4.20
N GLY A 77 18.39 -0.04 -5.23
CA GLY A 77 18.78 -1.45 -5.08
C GLY A 77 17.89 -2.16 -4.07
N LYS A 78 18.48 -2.62 -2.96
CA LYS A 78 17.75 -3.25 -1.84
C LYS A 78 17.28 -2.26 -0.78
N ASN A 79 17.80 -1.03 -0.80
CA ASN A 79 17.47 -0.02 0.19
C ASN A 79 16.12 0.59 -0.14
N PHE A 80 15.38 0.97 0.89
CA PHE A 80 14.17 1.77 0.74
C PHE A 80 14.16 2.93 1.71
N THR A 81 13.49 4.00 1.30
CA THR A 81 13.05 5.09 2.18
C THR A 81 11.57 5.32 1.94
N VAL A 82 10.78 5.37 3.01
CA VAL A 82 9.37 5.78 2.96
C VAL A 82 9.26 7.12 3.66
N ASN A 83 8.91 8.17 2.91
CA ASN A 83 8.50 9.45 3.48
C ASN A 83 7.05 9.30 3.94
N LEU A 84 6.84 9.16 5.25
CA LEU A 84 5.54 8.86 5.80
C LEU A 84 4.61 10.07 5.58
N GLU A 85 3.42 9.80 5.06
CA GLU A 85 2.32 10.77 5.08
C GLU A 85 1.43 10.56 6.32
N PHE A 86 1.45 9.35 6.89
CA PHE A 86 0.75 9.05 8.13
C PHE A 86 1.51 8.06 9.00
N ASN A 87 1.30 8.19 10.30
CA ASN A 87 1.75 7.25 11.32
C ASN A 87 0.75 7.29 12.47
N SER A 88 0.00 6.21 12.69
CA SER A 88 -0.99 6.16 13.76
C SER A 88 -0.39 6.23 15.18
N ALA A 89 0.93 6.04 15.30
CA ALA A 89 1.69 6.13 16.54
C ALA A 89 2.54 7.42 16.63
N MET A 90 2.27 8.44 15.80
CA MET A 90 3.03 9.69 15.74
C MET A 90 3.27 10.33 17.12
N ALA A 91 2.25 10.38 17.99
CA ALA A 91 2.38 10.96 19.32
C ALA A 91 3.34 10.18 20.25
N LYS A 92 3.63 8.91 19.93
CA LYS A 92 4.48 8.02 20.71
C LYS A 92 5.92 7.96 20.18
N ASP A 93 6.10 7.90 18.87
CA ASP A 93 7.42 7.66 18.26
C ASP A 93 7.95 8.83 17.40
N SER A 94 7.11 9.82 17.08
CA SER A 94 7.44 10.97 16.22
C SER A 94 8.04 10.59 14.85
N LEU A 95 7.82 9.36 14.38
CA LEU A 95 8.49 8.83 13.21
C LEU A 95 7.85 9.36 11.92
N LYS A 96 8.65 10.04 11.10
CA LYS A 96 8.24 10.63 9.80
C LYS A 96 8.86 9.93 8.59
N THR A 97 9.82 9.04 8.82
CA THR A 97 10.49 8.30 7.75
C THR A 97 10.73 6.87 8.19
N LEU A 98 10.51 5.90 7.30
CA LEU A 98 11.00 4.54 7.46
C LEU A 98 12.15 4.30 6.50
N LYS A 99 13.16 3.60 6.98
CA LYS A 99 14.31 3.20 6.17
C LYS A 99 14.70 1.78 6.50
N GLY A 100 15.31 1.13 5.53
CA GLY A 100 15.80 -0.21 5.69
C GLY A 100 16.13 -0.86 4.37
N THR A 101 16.13 -2.18 4.38
CA THR A 101 16.29 -3.00 3.19
C THR A 101 15.11 -3.94 3.02
N PHE A 102 14.78 -4.27 1.78
CA PHE A 102 13.87 -5.37 1.48
C PHE A 102 14.52 -6.36 0.50
N GLN A 103 14.18 -7.63 0.65
CA GLN A 103 14.67 -8.71 -0.20
C GLN A 103 13.52 -9.63 -0.56
N LEU A 104 13.39 -9.92 -1.85
CA LEU A 104 12.37 -10.81 -2.37
C LEU A 104 13.01 -12.11 -2.84
N LYS A 105 12.42 -13.23 -2.43
CA LYS A 105 12.83 -14.57 -2.86
C LYS A 105 11.58 -15.44 -3.05
N GLY A 106 11.17 -15.61 -4.31
CA GLY A 106 9.88 -16.24 -4.62
C GLY A 106 8.75 -15.40 -4.02
N ASN A 107 7.89 -16.05 -3.22
CA ASN A 107 6.79 -15.37 -2.52
C ASN A 107 7.21 -14.72 -1.18
N ARG A 108 8.45 -14.90 -0.72
CA ARG A 108 8.91 -14.33 0.55
C ARG A 108 9.40 -12.90 0.36
N CYS A 109 9.00 -12.01 1.27
CA CYS A 109 9.44 -10.63 1.39
C CYS A 109 10.04 -10.42 2.79
N MET A 110 11.36 -10.27 2.82
CA MET A 110 12.09 -9.96 4.04
C MET A 110 12.37 -8.47 4.11
N VAL A 111 11.84 -7.80 5.12
CA VAL A 111 12.09 -6.39 5.42
C VAL A 111 12.96 -6.29 6.68
N VAL A 112 14.05 -5.53 6.60
CA VAL A 112 14.93 -5.21 7.73
C VAL A 112 14.98 -3.70 7.87
N PHE A 113 14.38 -3.17 8.93
CA PHE A 113 14.39 -1.73 9.23
C PHE A 113 15.72 -1.31 9.86
N ASP A 114 16.10 -0.05 9.73
CA ASP A 114 17.35 0.50 10.29
C ASP A 114 17.43 0.39 11.82
N ASN A 115 16.27 0.32 12.50
CA ASN A 115 16.20 0.07 13.94
C ASN A 115 16.40 -1.41 14.34
N GLY A 116 16.74 -2.27 13.38
CA GLY A 116 16.99 -3.69 13.58
C GLY A 116 15.74 -4.59 13.57
N LYS A 117 14.52 -4.03 13.54
CA LYS A 117 13.28 -4.81 13.43
C LYS A 117 13.26 -5.55 12.10
N LYS A 118 12.81 -6.81 12.11
CA LYS A 118 12.67 -7.65 10.93
C LYS A 118 11.23 -8.09 10.73
N LEU A 119 10.78 -8.14 9.48
CA LEU A 119 9.54 -8.77 9.07
C LEU A 119 9.87 -9.78 7.97
N ASP A 120 9.48 -11.03 8.16
CA ASP A 120 9.48 -12.06 7.12
C ASP A 120 8.02 -12.31 6.74
N LEU A 121 7.63 -11.84 5.56
CA LEU A 121 6.27 -11.82 5.06
C LEU A 121 6.16 -12.73 3.84
N GLU A 122 4.96 -13.23 3.56
CA GLU A 122 4.67 -14.01 2.37
C GLU A 122 3.66 -13.29 1.49
N LYS A 123 3.84 -13.32 0.17
CA LYS A 123 2.93 -12.72 -0.79
C LYS A 123 1.58 -13.42 -0.69
N VAL A 124 0.52 -12.63 -0.54
CA VAL A 124 -0.86 -13.10 -0.52
C VAL A 124 -1.63 -12.45 -1.66
N THR A 125 -2.42 -13.25 -2.36
CA THR A 125 -3.34 -12.76 -3.37
C THR A 125 -4.61 -13.59 -3.32
N MET A 126 -5.74 -12.92 -3.49
CA MET A 126 -7.00 -13.60 -3.83
C MET A 126 -7.07 -13.81 -5.35
N GLU A 127 -8.17 -14.41 -5.83
CA GLU A 127 -8.46 -14.51 -7.26
C GLU A 127 -8.40 -13.13 -7.95
N ASP A 128 -8.18 -13.13 -9.27
CA ASP A 128 -7.99 -11.92 -10.05
C ASP A 128 -9.10 -10.89 -9.80
N GLN A 129 -8.70 -9.68 -9.43
CA GLN A 129 -9.61 -8.59 -9.12
C GLN A 129 -9.69 -7.67 -10.32
N ASN A 130 -10.91 -7.44 -10.83
CA ASN A 130 -11.11 -6.58 -12.00
C ASN A 130 -10.82 -5.08 -11.72
N PHE A 131 -10.55 -4.73 -10.45
CA PHE A 131 -10.43 -3.34 -10.02
C PHE A 131 -9.42 -3.16 -8.88
N GLU A 132 -8.29 -2.52 -9.20
CA GLU A 132 -7.18 -2.26 -8.27
C GLU A 132 -6.64 -0.83 -8.39
N GLY A 133 -6.00 -0.34 -7.33
CA GLY A 133 -5.29 0.94 -7.34
C GLY A 133 -5.23 1.62 -5.98
N ALA A 134 -4.49 2.74 -5.93
CA ALA A 134 -4.56 3.70 -4.85
C ALA A 134 -5.44 4.87 -5.29
N PHE A 135 -6.38 5.28 -4.44
CA PHE A 135 -7.37 6.30 -4.73
C PHE A 135 -7.47 7.32 -3.61
N LEU A 136 -7.78 8.57 -3.95
CA LEU A 136 -8.06 9.66 -3.03
C LEU A 136 -9.54 10.02 -3.09
N MET A 137 -10.17 10.23 -1.94
CA MET A 137 -11.55 10.69 -1.86
C MET A 137 -11.67 12.06 -2.52
N ALA A 138 -12.38 12.16 -3.64
CA ALA A 138 -12.51 13.35 -4.47
C ALA A 138 -13.88 14.05 -4.33
N GLY A 139 -14.85 13.41 -3.70
CA GLY A 139 -16.17 14.01 -3.51
C GLY A 139 -17.26 13.03 -3.16
N ARG A 140 -18.50 13.49 -3.24
CA ARG A 140 -19.71 12.66 -3.08
C ARG A 140 -20.72 13.03 -4.15
N VAL A 141 -21.61 12.10 -4.47
CA VAL A 141 -22.81 12.38 -5.25
C VAL A 141 -23.95 12.69 -4.27
N THR A 142 -24.60 13.83 -4.46
CA THR A 142 -25.77 14.28 -3.69
C THR A 142 -26.97 14.43 -4.63
N ASP A 143 -28.13 14.80 -4.07
CA ASP A 143 -29.34 15.08 -4.85
C ASP A 143 -29.16 16.26 -5.84
N GLN A 144 -28.17 17.13 -5.59
CA GLN A 144 -27.81 18.25 -6.46
C GLN A 144 -26.73 17.89 -7.50
N GLY A 145 -26.28 16.64 -7.54
CA GLY A 145 -25.22 16.16 -8.43
C GLY A 145 -23.89 15.90 -7.72
N GLU A 146 -22.78 15.97 -8.47
CA GLU A 146 -21.45 15.70 -7.91
C GLU A 146 -20.94 16.89 -7.10
N SER A 147 -20.69 16.66 -5.80
CA SER A 147 -20.02 17.60 -4.90
C SER A 147 -18.54 17.22 -4.78
N ARG A 148 -17.70 17.92 -5.55
CA ARG A 148 -16.25 17.67 -5.65
C ARG A 148 -15.47 18.48 -4.63
N ARG A 149 -14.36 17.91 -4.15
CA ARG A 149 -13.37 18.59 -3.31
C ARG A 149 -11.99 18.49 -3.92
N ARG A 150 -11.14 19.45 -3.55
CA ARG A 150 -9.71 19.39 -3.84
C ARG A 150 -9.04 18.19 -3.17
N ILE A 151 -8.10 17.56 -3.88
CA ILE A 151 -7.34 16.39 -3.42
C ILE A 151 -5.91 16.75 -2.99
N ASP A 152 -5.43 17.94 -3.35
CA ASP A 152 -4.14 18.53 -3.00
C ASP A 152 -4.18 19.27 -1.65
N VAL A 153 -4.98 18.79 -0.71
CA VAL A 153 -5.17 19.39 0.63
C VAL A 153 -4.50 18.55 1.72
N PRO A 154 -4.22 19.12 2.91
CA PRO A 154 -3.56 18.38 3.99
C PRO A 154 -4.38 17.19 4.50
N ARG A 155 -5.72 17.37 4.59
CA ARG A 155 -6.66 16.34 5.06
C ARG A 155 -7.03 15.37 3.93
N ILE A 156 -6.41 14.21 3.95
CA ILE A 156 -6.54 13.16 2.95
C ILE A 156 -7.34 11.99 3.53
N THR A 157 -8.23 11.47 2.71
CA THR A 157 -8.76 10.11 2.87
C THR A 157 -8.38 9.36 1.62
N MET A 158 -7.62 8.29 1.76
CA MET A 158 -7.22 7.43 0.65
C MET A 158 -7.75 6.02 0.86
N LYS A 159 -7.91 5.28 -0.23
CA LYS A 159 -8.18 3.85 -0.23
C LYS A 159 -7.20 3.15 -1.19
N MET A 160 -6.59 2.06 -0.74
CA MET A 160 -5.78 1.17 -1.58
C MET A 160 -6.53 -0.15 -1.78
N LEU A 161 -6.55 -0.64 -3.01
CA LEU A 161 -7.11 -1.91 -3.45
C LEU A 161 -6.02 -2.67 -4.21
N LEU A 162 -5.64 -3.85 -3.73
CA LEU A 162 -4.57 -4.65 -4.32
C LEU A 162 -4.64 -6.10 -3.87
N ASP A 163 -4.47 -7.05 -4.79
CA ASP A 163 -4.40 -8.49 -4.57
C ASP A 163 -5.58 -9.03 -3.71
N GLY A 164 -6.79 -8.46 -3.87
CA GLY A 164 -7.98 -8.80 -3.06
C GLY A 164 -8.01 -8.23 -1.65
N HIS A 165 -7.10 -7.31 -1.31
CA HIS A 165 -7.07 -6.62 -0.02
C HIS A 165 -7.31 -5.12 -0.19
N PHE A 166 -8.02 -4.55 0.78
CA PHE A 166 -8.28 -3.13 0.80
C PHE A 166 -7.88 -2.51 2.14
N GLN A 167 -7.56 -1.22 2.08
CA GLN A 167 -7.47 -0.38 3.26
C GLN A 167 -7.83 1.05 2.91
N TRP A 168 -8.73 1.65 3.70
CA TRP A 168 -8.93 3.08 3.71
C TRP A 168 -8.26 3.70 4.94
N ILE A 169 -7.74 4.93 4.80
CA ILE A 169 -7.04 5.65 5.86
C ILE A 169 -7.32 7.15 5.70
N ALA A 170 -7.73 7.79 6.81
CA ALA A 170 -7.99 9.23 6.92
C ALA A 170 -6.95 9.88 7.85
N PHE A 171 -6.28 10.91 7.36
CA PHE A 171 -5.14 11.55 8.03
C PHE A 171 -4.89 12.98 7.54
N ASN A 172 -4.08 13.72 8.29
CA ASN A 172 -3.48 14.98 7.85
C ASN A 172 -1.99 14.76 7.54
N LYS A 173 -1.57 14.96 6.28
CA LYS A 173 -0.17 14.72 5.88
C LYS A 173 0.84 15.74 6.40
N GLU A 174 0.39 16.93 6.81
CA GLU A 174 1.26 17.99 7.31
C GLU A 174 1.44 17.89 8.82
N THR A 175 0.34 17.66 9.55
CA THR A 175 0.35 17.56 11.02
C THR A 175 0.52 16.14 11.53
N PHE A 176 0.42 15.14 10.65
CA PHE A 176 0.37 13.70 10.98
C PHE A 176 -0.80 13.30 11.89
N GLU A 177 -1.85 14.14 11.97
CA GLU A 177 -3.07 13.79 12.69
C GLU A 177 -3.72 12.57 12.05
N PHE A 178 -3.84 11.48 12.80
CA PHE A 178 -4.48 10.25 12.36
C PHE A 178 -5.97 10.24 12.76
N SER A 179 -6.86 10.23 11.76
CA SER A 179 -8.32 10.25 11.99
C SER A 179 -8.91 8.84 12.07
N GLY A 180 -8.39 7.87 11.32
CA GLY A 180 -8.81 6.48 11.43
C GLY A 180 -8.53 5.65 10.18
N THR A 181 -8.59 4.33 10.32
CA THR A 181 -8.40 3.39 9.22
C THR A 181 -9.27 2.15 9.40
N GLY A 182 -9.66 1.55 8.28
CA GLY A 182 -10.25 0.23 8.25
C GLY A 182 -9.78 -0.50 7.00
N GLY A 183 -9.77 -1.82 7.07
CA GLY A 183 -9.30 -2.63 5.95
C GLY A 183 -9.63 -4.10 6.15
N GLY A 184 -9.33 -4.85 5.11
CA GLY A 184 -9.62 -6.27 5.06
C GLY A 184 -9.51 -6.79 3.64
N LYS A 185 -10.45 -7.66 3.28
CA LYS A 185 -10.52 -8.29 1.97
C LYS A 185 -11.61 -7.66 1.13
N TYR A 186 -11.45 -7.66 -0.18
CA TYR A 186 -12.50 -7.25 -1.09
C TYR A 186 -12.64 -8.23 -2.26
N ILE A 187 -13.81 -8.19 -2.87
CA ILE A 187 -14.09 -8.84 -4.15
C ILE A 187 -14.71 -7.79 -5.07
N ALA A 188 -14.18 -7.67 -6.29
CA ALA A 188 -14.71 -6.82 -7.36
C ALA A 188 -14.95 -7.65 -8.62
N ASP A 189 -16.21 -7.80 -9.02
CA ASP A 189 -16.56 -8.51 -10.25
C ASP A 189 -16.72 -7.54 -11.44
N ASN A 190 -16.84 -8.11 -12.64
CA ASN A 190 -17.02 -7.35 -13.88
C ASN A 190 -18.44 -6.81 -14.09
N THR A 191 -19.39 -7.10 -13.19
CA THR A 191 -20.77 -6.59 -13.24
C THR A 191 -20.94 -5.26 -12.51
N GLY A 192 -19.90 -4.83 -11.79
CA GLY A 192 -19.92 -3.63 -10.96
C GLY A 192 -20.28 -3.91 -9.50
N ALA A 193 -20.26 -5.17 -9.04
CA ALA A 193 -20.40 -5.48 -7.62
C ALA A 193 -19.04 -5.39 -6.91
N TYR A 194 -19.04 -4.77 -5.72
CA TYR A 194 -17.86 -4.62 -4.88
C TYR A 194 -18.23 -4.97 -3.44
N ILE A 195 -17.55 -5.94 -2.83
CA ILE A 195 -17.85 -6.38 -1.45
C ILE A 195 -16.60 -6.21 -0.61
N GLU A 196 -16.71 -5.50 0.51
CA GLU A 196 -15.65 -5.38 1.51
C GLU A 196 -15.96 -6.30 2.71
N GLN A 197 -14.99 -7.10 3.14
CA GLN A 197 -15.02 -7.84 4.40
C GLN A 197 -14.02 -7.20 5.36
N ILE A 198 -14.51 -6.67 6.49
CA ILE A 198 -13.68 -5.95 7.46
C ILE A 198 -12.84 -6.94 8.29
N GLU A 199 -11.52 -6.77 8.29
CA GLU A 199 -10.59 -7.54 9.15
C GLU A 199 -10.03 -6.69 10.29
N PHE A 200 -9.97 -5.37 10.12
CA PHE A 200 -9.63 -4.42 11.18
C PHE A 200 -10.33 -3.08 10.99
N PHE A 201 -10.61 -2.40 12.11
CA PHE A 201 -11.12 -1.04 12.10
C PHE A 201 -10.66 -0.31 13.38
N SER A 202 -9.87 0.75 13.22
CA SER A 202 -9.24 1.48 14.33
C SER A 202 -10.22 2.22 15.25
N ARG A 203 -11.42 2.53 14.78
CA ARG A 203 -12.44 3.26 15.55
C ARG A 203 -13.53 2.36 16.13
N ASN A 204 -13.70 1.14 15.59
CA ASN A 204 -14.76 0.24 16.03
C ASN A 204 -14.45 -1.22 15.69
N SER A 205 -13.81 -1.93 16.61
CA SER A 205 -13.46 -3.35 16.43
C SER A 205 -14.67 -4.28 16.39
N ALA A 206 -15.85 -3.87 16.89
CA ALA A 206 -17.08 -4.66 16.81
C ALA A 206 -17.59 -4.85 15.37
N ARG A 207 -17.00 -4.15 14.39
CA ARG A 207 -17.31 -4.28 12.97
C ARG A 207 -16.46 -5.32 12.25
N VAL A 208 -15.43 -5.89 12.89
CA VAL A 208 -14.62 -6.95 12.29
C VAL A 208 -15.50 -8.16 11.99
N GLY A 209 -15.34 -8.71 10.79
CA GLY A 209 -16.18 -9.78 10.23
C GLY A 209 -17.40 -9.31 9.44
N ALA A 210 -17.78 -8.02 9.53
CA ALA A 210 -18.88 -7.49 8.72
C ALA A 210 -18.54 -7.53 7.22
N LYS A 211 -19.54 -7.86 6.40
CA LYS A 211 -19.49 -7.79 4.94
C LYS A 211 -20.36 -6.65 4.45
N LEU A 212 -19.78 -5.73 3.69
CA LEU A 212 -20.45 -4.54 3.19
C LEU A 212 -20.57 -4.63 1.66
N PRO A 213 -21.77 -4.79 1.12
CA PRO A 213 -21.99 -4.82 -0.31
C PRO A 213 -22.11 -3.39 -0.87
N PHE A 214 -21.46 -3.19 -2.01
CA PHE A 214 -21.43 -1.95 -2.75
C PHE A 214 -21.59 -2.20 -4.24
N LYS A 215 -21.91 -1.13 -4.95
CA LYS A 215 -21.76 -1.04 -6.40
C LYS A 215 -20.56 -0.15 -6.70
N TYR A 216 -19.87 -0.45 -7.79
CA TYR A 216 -18.84 0.40 -8.33
C TYR A 216 -18.99 0.66 -9.82
N ASN A 217 -18.52 1.83 -10.24
CA ASN A 217 -18.39 2.18 -11.65
C ASN A 217 -17.15 3.05 -11.85
N ILE A 218 -16.42 2.84 -12.94
CA ILE A 218 -15.23 3.60 -13.30
C ILE A 218 -15.54 4.50 -14.49
N LYS A 219 -15.26 5.80 -14.35
CA LYS A 219 -15.36 6.79 -15.42
C LYS A 219 -14.05 7.59 -15.49
N GLY A 220 -13.22 7.31 -16.48
CA GLY A 220 -11.88 7.89 -16.56
C GLY A 220 -11.03 7.48 -15.36
N ASN A 221 -10.52 8.45 -14.59
CA ASN A 221 -9.76 8.21 -13.37
C ASN A 221 -10.62 8.08 -12.11
N ASP A 222 -11.94 8.28 -12.24
CA ASP A 222 -12.84 8.31 -11.10
C ASP A 222 -13.56 6.98 -10.91
N TRP A 223 -13.55 6.55 -9.66
CA TRP A 223 -14.32 5.44 -9.13
C TRP A 223 -15.50 5.97 -8.32
N PHE A 224 -16.70 5.63 -8.76
CA PHE A 224 -17.96 5.86 -8.06
C PHE A 224 -18.26 4.65 -7.19
N HIS A 225 -18.37 4.86 -5.88
CA HIS A 225 -18.55 3.84 -4.86
C HIS A 225 -19.87 4.09 -4.14
N GLN A 226 -20.84 3.17 -4.26
CA GLN A 226 -22.19 3.39 -3.75
C GLN A 226 -22.69 2.21 -2.92
N GLY A 227 -23.33 2.48 -1.79
CA GLY A 227 -23.98 1.49 -0.94
C GLY A 227 -24.21 2.05 0.46
N ASN A 228 -24.16 1.21 1.47
CA ASN A 228 -24.29 1.65 2.86
C ASN A 228 -22.93 1.60 3.57
N SER A 229 -22.60 2.68 4.26
CA SER A 229 -21.43 2.76 5.13
C SER A 229 -21.47 1.71 6.24
N SER A 230 -20.36 1.55 6.96
CA SER A 230 -20.37 0.71 8.15
C SER A 230 -21.44 1.16 9.14
N SER A 231 -21.73 2.45 9.32
CA SER A 231 -22.82 2.85 10.23
C SER A 231 -24.23 2.50 9.74
N GLY A 232 -24.39 2.00 8.50
CA GLY A 232 -25.69 1.68 7.90
C GLY A 232 -26.25 2.80 7.02
N GLU A 233 -25.63 3.97 7.05
CA GLU A 233 -26.08 5.14 6.30
C GLU A 233 -25.74 5.02 4.80
N PRO A 234 -26.66 5.40 3.89
CA PRO A 234 -26.37 5.46 2.47
C PRO A 234 -25.19 6.37 2.16
N MET A 235 -24.37 5.96 1.22
CA MET A 235 -23.25 6.74 0.71
C MET A 235 -23.08 6.54 -0.80
N HIS A 236 -22.64 7.60 -1.46
CA HIS A 236 -22.22 7.59 -2.84
C HIS A 236 -20.98 8.48 -2.96
N GLU A 237 -19.82 7.84 -2.87
CA GLU A 237 -18.53 8.49 -2.79
C GLU A 237 -17.84 8.46 -4.14
N ILE A 238 -17.07 9.51 -4.43
CA ILE A 238 -16.26 9.60 -5.63
C ILE A 238 -14.80 9.58 -5.21
N TRP A 239 -14.07 8.61 -5.73
CA TRP A 239 -12.66 8.40 -5.48
C TRP A 239 -11.91 8.61 -6.78
N THR A 240 -10.79 9.30 -6.77
CA THR A 240 -9.99 9.50 -7.97
C THR A 240 -8.64 8.81 -7.83
N LYS A 241 -8.10 8.28 -8.91
CA LYS A 241 -6.81 7.59 -8.90
C LYS A 241 -5.73 8.52 -8.35
N ARG A 242 -4.95 8.03 -7.39
CA ARG A 242 -3.79 8.75 -6.88
C ARG A 242 -2.74 8.79 -7.98
N MET A 243 -2.35 9.99 -8.37
CA MET A 243 -1.20 10.23 -9.24
C MET A 243 0.04 10.40 -8.35
N ASN A 244 1.17 9.83 -8.77
CA ASN A 244 2.45 10.00 -8.09
C ASN A 244 3.02 11.40 -8.34
#